data_AF-A0A968KVX0-F1
#
_entry.id   AF-A0A968KVX0-F1
#
_cell.length_a   1.000
_cell.length_b   1.000
_cell.length_c   1.000
_cell.angle_alpha   90.00
_cell.angle_beta   90.00
_cell.angle_gamma   90.00
#
_symmetry.space_group_name_H-M   'P 1'
#
loop_
_entity.id
_entity.type
_entity.pdbx_description
1 polymer ?
#
loop_
_entity_poly.entity_id
_entity_poly.type
_entity_poly.pdbx_seq_one_letter_code
_entity_poly.pdbx_strand_id
1 'polypeptide(L)'
;MTLLSGEKLAKELGTTGAQISRLKSSGYIQYYQDTTKFELESARQSWQEYQAIKSGELLNLSQVAEYLGTSKSSITQMSQRGKLQVVAVGTKEVFYRYKDVKELKESREASPARRNESENPDIKEVELQILLVKLESEQLKLAEYKKEIMPIKVVHQMIESLMHKFDEMVESLPARLVYQIQHCQSDEERRRRIKEELEKFVNSLTRFIAESKEGSHGDR
;
A
#
# COMPACT_ATOMS: atom_id res chain seq x y z
N MET A 1 -42.77 3.71 35.09
CA MET A 1 -41.76 2.68 34.76
C MET A 1 -42.30 1.33 35.20
N THR A 2 -42.52 0.39 34.28
CA THR A 2 -43.21 -0.89 34.56
C THR A 2 -42.25 -2.06 34.41
N LEU A 3 -42.03 -2.79 35.51
CA LEU A 3 -41.11 -3.93 35.55
C LEU A 3 -41.87 -5.26 35.58
N LEU A 4 -41.58 -6.15 34.63
CA LEU A 4 -42.29 -7.41 34.45
C LEU A 4 -41.36 -8.61 34.54
N SER A 5 -41.88 -9.74 35.07
CA SER A 5 -41.23 -11.04 34.93
C SER A 5 -41.31 -11.53 33.47
N GLY A 6 -40.46 -12.48 33.09
CA GLY A 6 -40.44 -13.02 31.72
C GLY A 6 -41.80 -13.54 31.23
N GLU A 7 -42.57 -14.20 32.10
CA GLU A 7 -43.92 -14.70 31.75
C GLU A 7 -44.93 -13.57 31.51
N LYS A 8 -44.90 -12.53 32.35
CA LYS A 8 -45.80 -11.38 32.19
C LYS A 8 -45.43 -10.56 30.96
N LEU A 9 -44.13 -10.38 30.71
CA LEU A 9 -43.63 -9.74 29.49
C LEU A 9 -44.04 -10.52 28.25
N ALA A 10 -43.97 -11.86 28.28
CA ALA A 10 -44.39 -12.69 27.16
C ALA A 10 -45.87 -12.45 26.80
N LYS A 11 -46.75 -12.35 27.80
CA LYS A 11 -48.16 -12.01 27.59
C LYS A 11 -48.34 -10.61 27.00
N GLU A 12 -47.67 -9.61 27.55
CA GLU A 12 -47.75 -8.21 27.07
C GLU A 12 -47.25 -8.02 25.64
N LEU A 13 -46.25 -8.80 25.22
CA LEU A 13 -45.67 -8.75 23.88
C LEU A 13 -46.33 -9.71 22.88
N GLY A 14 -47.35 -10.48 23.31
CA GLY A 14 -48.02 -11.47 22.47
C GLY A 14 -47.09 -12.60 22.00
N THR A 15 -46.17 -13.03 22.85
CA THR A 15 -45.08 -13.96 22.53
C THR A 15 -44.96 -15.06 23.59
N THR A 16 -44.03 -16.00 23.41
CA THR A 16 -43.81 -17.12 24.35
C THR A 16 -42.63 -16.85 25.28
N GLY A 17 -42.63 -17.47 26.47
CA GLY A 17 -41.49 -17.39 27.40
C GLY A 17 -40.18 -17.92 26.80
N ALA A 18 -40.27 -18.89 25.89
CA ALA A 18 -39.13 -19.38 25.12
C ALA A 18 -38.55 -18.31 24.19
N GLN A 19 -39.41 -17.51 23.52
CA GLN A 19 -38.96 -16.38 22.69
C GLN A 19 -38.31 -15.28 23.53
N ILE A 20 -38.88 -14.93 24.68
CA ILE A 20 -38.25 -13.99 25.63
C ILE A 20 -36.86 -14.48 26.05
N SER A 21 -36.74 -15.77 26.37
CA SER A 21 -35.45 -16.37 26.76
C SER A 21 -34.41 -16.29 25.63
N ARG A 22 -34.83 -16.56 24.38
CA ARG A 22 -33.96 -16.44 23.20
C ARG A 22 -33.54 -15.00 22.92
N LEU A 23 -34.46 -14.04 23.01
CA LEU A 23 -34.13 -12.62 22.84
C LEU A 23 -33.12 -12.15 23.89
N LYS A 24 -33.29 -12.60 25.13
CA LYS A 24 -32.36 -12.30 26.22
C LYS A 24 -30.99 -12.94 26.00
N SER A 25 -30.92 -14.22 25.61
CA SER A 25 -29.63 -14.86 25.30
C SER A 25 -28.91 -14.21 24.12
N SER A 26 -29.67 -13.74 23.14
CA SER A 26 -29.15 -13.01 21.98
C SER A 26 -28.82 -11.55 22.29
N GLY A 27 -29.16 -11.04 23.47
CA GLY A 27 -28.85 -9.68 23.90
C GLY A 27 -29.76 -8.59 23.34
N TYR A 28 -30.91 -8.96 22.76
CA TYR A 28 -31.90 -8.01 22.22
C TYR A 28 -32.74 -7.36 23.32
N ILE A 29 -33.00 -8.08 24.41
CA ILE A 29 -33.63 -7.54 25.62
C ILE A 29 -32.74 -7.85 26.81
N GLN A 30 -32.78 -6.99 27.83
CA GLN A 30 -31.99 -7.16 29.04
C GLN A 30 -32.84 -7.04 30.29
N TYR A 31 -32.35 -7.64 31.37
CA TYR A 31 -32.89 -7.32 32.67
C TYR A 31 -32.61 -5.86 32.98
N TYR A 32 -33.54 -5.25 33.70
CA TYR A 32 -33.35 -3.93 34.22
C TYR A 32 -32.36 -4.00 35.39
N GLN A 33 -31.16 -3.44 35.19
CA GLN A 33 -30.07 -3.45 36.18
C GLN A 33 -29.79 -4.89 36.69
N ASP A 34 -29.50 -5.04 37.98
CA ASP A 34 -29.21 -6.34 38.62
C ASP A 34 -30.47 -7.12 39.02
N THR A 35 -31.62 -6.82 38.41
CA THR A 35 -32.88 -7.51 38.72
C THR A 35 -33.11 -8.72 37.80
N THR A 36 -34.16 -9.49 38.09
CA THR A 36 -34.68 -10.56 37.22
C THR A 36 -35.90 -10.11 36.41
N LYS A 37 -36.15 -8.80 36.35
CA LYS A 37 -37.30 -8.19 35.68
C LYS A 37 -36.87 -7.37 34.48
N PHE A 38 -37.77 -7.24 33.52
CA PHE A 38 -37.59 -6.46 32.30
C PHE A 38 -38.38 -5.17 32.41
N GLU A 39 -37.83 -4.07 31.89
CA GLU A 39 -38.58 -2.85 31.67
C GLU A 39 -39.47 -3.00 30.43
N LEU A 40 -40.78 -2.82 30.59
CA LEU A 40 -41.77 -3.07 29.55
C LEU A 40 -41.53 -2.22 28.28
N GLU A 41 -41.30 -0.92 28.42
CA GLU A 41 -41.16 -0.02 27.27
C GLU A 41 -39.89 -0.33 26.46
N SER A 42 -38.75 -0.49 27.14
CA SER A 42 -37.50 -0.90 26.50
C SER A 42 -37.65 -2.26 25.81
N ALA A 43 -38.24 -3.25 26.48
CA ALA A 43 -38.45 -4.57 25.91
C ALA A 43 -39.45 -4.56 24.74
N ARG A 44 -40.47 -3.70 24.77
CA ARG A 44 -41.43 -3.52 23.68
C ARG A 44 -40.76 -2.90 22.46
N GLN A 45 -39.94 -1.88 22.64
CA GLN A 45 -39.16 -1.28 21.56
C GLN A 45 -38.23 -2.30 20.91
N SER A 46 -37.41 -3.00 21.70
CA SER A 46 -36.50 -4.01 21.17
C SER A 46 -37.23 -5.21 20.54
N TRP A 47 -38.44 -5.54 21.00
CA TRP A 47 -39.28 -6.56 20.36
C TRP A 47 -39.79 -6.12 18.99
N GLN A 48 -40.24 -4.86 18.85
CA GLN A 48 -40.64 -4.30 17.56
C GLN A 48 -39.46 -4.28 16.58
N GLU A 49 -38.29 -3.87 17.05
CA GLU A 49 -37.05 -3.88 16.24
C GLU A 49 -36.65 -5.32 15.85
N TYR A 50 -36.77 -6.29 16.76
CA TYR A 50 -36.52 -7.69 16.42
C TYR A 50 -37.47 -8.25 15.35
N GLN A 51 -38.75 -7.86 15.40
CA GLN A 51 -39.70 -8.22 14.34
C GLN A 51 -39.32 -7.57 13.01
N ALA A 52 -38.87 -6.32 13.03
CA ALA A 52 -38.36 -5.61 11.85
C ALA A 52 -37.09 -6.27 11.28
N ILE A 53 -36.20 -6.82 12.12
CA ILE A 53 -35.06 -7.64 11.66
C ILE A 53 -35.57 -8.90 10.94
N LYS A 54 -36.55 -9.59 11.53
CA LYS A 54 -37.13 -10.81 10.94
C LYS A 54 -37.86 -10.57 9.63
N SER A 55 -38.55 -9.43 9.49
CA SER A 55 -39.23 -9.06 8.25
C SER A 55 -38.28 -8.52 7.17
N GLY A 56 -37.01 -8.27 7.52
CA GLY A 56 -36.02 -7.68 6.62
C GLY A 56 -36.10 -6.16 6.51
N GLU A 57 -36.88 -5.49 7.36
CA GLU A 57 -36.94 -4.03 7.46
C GLU A 57 -35.70 -3.43 8.12
N LEU A 58 -35.03 -4.21 8.98
CA LEU A 58 -33.74 -3.87 9.57
C LEU A 58 -32.67 -4.83 9.05
N LEU A 59 -31.59 -4.26 8.55
CA LEU A 59 -30.43 -4.97 8.02
C LEU A 59 -29.24 -4.81 8.95
N ASN A 60 -28.50 -5.90 9.19
CA ASN A 60 -27.22 -5.81 9.87
C ASN A 60 -26.13 -5.26 8.94
N LEU A 61 -24.99 -4.91 9.52
CA LEU A 61 -23.86 -4.32 8.80
C LEU A 61 -23.37 -5.18 7.60
N SER A 62 -23.46 -6.51 7.71
CA SER A 62 -23.06 -7.42 6.61
C SER A 62 -24.05 -7.36 5.45
N GLN A 63 -25.35 -7.39 5.74
CA GLN A 63 -26.41 -7.31 4.74
C GLN A 63 -26.41 -5.95 4.02
N VAL A 64 -26.13 -4.85 4.74
CA VAL A 64 -26.01 -3.52 4.14
C VAL A 64 -24.79 -3.44 3.21
N ALA A 65 -23.65 -4.00 3.63
CA ALA A 65 -22.44 -4.05 2.82
C ALA A 65 -22.66 -4.83 1.52
N GLU A 66 -23.32 -5.97 1.60
CA GLU A 66 -23.71 -6.79 0.44
C GLU A 66 -24.66 -6.04 -0.48
N TYR A 67 -25.73 -5.45 0.06
CA TYR A 67 -26.74 -4.74 -0.73
C TYR A 67 -26.18 -3.52 -1.49
N LEU A 68 -25.27 -2.78 -0.86
CA LEU A 68 -24.62 -1.60 -1.43
C LEU A 68 -23.35 -1.92 -2.24
N GLY A 69 -22.89 -3.17 -2.26
CA GLY A 69 -21.66 -3.57 -2.95
C GLY A 69 -20.41 -2.88 -2.40
N THR A 70 -20.30 -2.71 -1.09
CA THR A 70 -19.18 -1.99 -0.45
C THR A 70 -18.65 -2.72 0.78
N SER A 71 -17.59 -2.20 1.40
CA SER A 71 -16.99 -2.80 2.59
C SER A 71 -17.73 -2.41 3.88
N LYS A 72 -17.64 -3.28 4.89
CA LYS A 72 -18.14 -3.03 6.26
C LYS A 72 -17.57 -1.76 6.89
N SER A 73 -16.30 -1.45 6.62
CA SER A 73 -15.65 -0.23 7.09
C SER A 73 -16.26 1.02 6.47
N SER A 74 -16.58 0.99 5.18
CA SER A 74 -17.26 2.08 4.48
C SER A 74 -18.65 2.36 5.05
N ILE A 75 -19.42 1.31 5.40
CA ILE A 75 -20.72 1.48 6.07
C ILE A 75 -20.56 2.15 7.44
N THR A 76 -19.55 1.74 8.21
CA THR A 76 -19.24 2.34 9.52
C THR A 76 -18.90 3.83 9.37
N GLN A 77 -18.09 4.20 8.37
CA GLN A 77 -17.79 5.60 8.08
C GLN A 77 -19.02 6.39 7.63
N MET A 78 -19.90 5.81 6.81
CA MET A 78 -21.14 6.46 6.39
C MET A 78 -22.07 6.73 7.57
N SER A 79 -22.15 5.79 8.50
CA SER A 79 -22.87 5.94 9.75
C SER A 79 -22.29 7.07 10.62
N GLN A 80 -20.97 7.12 10.80
CA GLN A 80 -20.30 8.20 11.55
C GLN A 80 -20.51 9.59 10.93
N ARG A 81 -20.60 9.65 9.59
CA ARG A 81 -20.88 10.89 8.85
C ARG A 81 -22.37 11.25 8.80
N GLY A 82 -23.24 10.49 9.48
CA GLY A 82 -24.68 10.75 9.53
C GLY A 82 -25.44 10.42 8.26
N LYS A 83 -24.84 9.72 7.29
CA LYS A 83 -25.50 9.33 6.03
C LYS A 83 -26.40 8.10 6.19
N LEU A 84 -26.15 7.29 7.21
CA LEU A 84 -26.98 6.14 7.58
C LEU A 84 -27.28 6.22 9.07
N GLN A 85 -28.56 6.21 9.42
CA GLN A 85 -28.98 6.23 10.81
C GLN A 85 -28.85 4.83 11.42
N VAL A 86 -28.16 4.77 12.56
CA VAL A 86 -28.01 3.54 13.33
C VAL A 86 -29.23 3.32 14.20
N VAL A 87 -29.80 2.12 14.08
CA VAL A 87 -30.78 1.58 15.02
C VAL A 87 -30.04 0.59 15.91
N ALA A 88 -29.78 1.01 17.15
CA ALA A 88 -29.16 0.14 18.14
C ALA A 88 -30.24 -0.79 18.70
N VAL A 89 -30.15 -2.08 18.39
CA VAL A 89 -31.07 -3.09 18.92
C VAL A 89 -30.34 -3.91 19.97
N GLY A 90 -30.62 -3.63 21.24
CA GLY A 90 -29.90 -4.23 22.36
C GLY A 90 -28.43 -3.80 22.41
N THR A 91 -27.52 -4.71 22.80
CA THR A 91 -26.11 -4.35 23.09
C THR A 91 -25.08 -4.98 22.16
N LYS A 92 -25.48 -5.83 21.22
CA LYS A 92 -24.52 -6.65 20.44
C LYS A 92 -24.32 -6.19 19.00
N GLU A 93 -25.36 -5.68 18.36
CA GLU A 93 -25.31 -5.48 16.92
C GLU A 93 -26.05 -4.20 16.51
N VAL A 94 -25.49 -3.56 15.49
CA VAL A 94 -26.00 -2.32 14.91
C VAL A 94 -26.79 -2.67 13.66
N PHE A 95 -27.99 -2.12 13.56
CA PHE A 95 -28.89 -2.31 12.44
C PHE A 95 -29.17 -1.00 11.71
N TYR A 96 -29.57 -1.13 10.45
CA TYR A 96 -29.90 -0.03 9.56
C TYR A 96 -31.26 -0.30 8.93
N ARG A 97 -32.07 0.75 8.74
CA ARG A 97 -33.37 0.61 8.09
C ARG A 97 -33.17 0.33 6.60
N TYR A 98 -33.87 -0.68 6.09
CA TYR A 98 -33.83 -1.06 4.68
C TYR A 98 -34.21 0.12 3.76
N LYS A 99 -35.20 0.93 4.16
CA LYS A 99 -35.64 2.11 3.40
C LYS A 99 -34.48 3.09 3.17
N ASP A 100 -33.78 3.47 4.23
CA ASP A 100 -32.64 4.39 4.18
C ASP A 100 -31.50 3.84 3.31
N VAL A 101 -31.22 2.54 3.43
CA VAL A 101 -30.20 1.85 2.63
C VAL A 101 -30.59 1.81 1.14
N LYS A 102 -31.87 1.59 0.84
CA LYS A 102 -32.41 1.60 -0.51
C LYS A 102 -32.35 3.01 -1.14
N GLU A 103 -32.80 4.03 -0.41
CA GLU A 103 -32.70 5.43 -0.84
C GLU A 103 -31.24 5.85 -1.09
N LEU A 104 -30.31 5.37 -0.26
CA LEU A 104 -28.88 5.61 -0.46
C LEU A 104 -28.35 4.95 -1.75
N LYS A 105 -28.86 3.77 -2.11
CA LYS A 105 -28.49 3.09 -3.36
C LYS A 105 -29.06 3.82 -4.58
N GLU A 106 -30.34 4.16 -4.52
CA GLU A 106 -31.03 4.86 -5.61
C GLU A 106 -30.42 6.26 -5.84
N SER A 107 -30.06 6.99 -4.78
CA SER A 107 -29.38 8.29 -4.92
C SER A 107 -27.97 8.18 -5.53
N ARG A 108 -27.27 7.06 -5.35
CA ARG A 108 -25.98 6.78 -6.02
C ARG A 108 -26.16 6.44 -7.49
N GLU A 109 -27.21 5.70 -7.82
CA GLU A 109 -27.49 5.29 -9.20
C GLU A 109 -28.10 6.43 -10.02
N ALA A 110 -28.91 7.29 -9.41
CA ALA A 110 -29.52 8.47 -10.03
C ALA A 110 -28.55 9.64 -10.28
N SER A 111 -27.30 9.55 -9.79
CA SER A 111 -26.24 10.52 -10.07
C SER A 111 -25.10 9.87 -10.87
N PRO A 112 -25.18 9.79 -12.23
CA PRO A 112 -24.09 9.25 -13.04
C PRO A 112 -22.85 10.16 -13.06
N ALA A 113 -22.90 11.35 -12.47
CA ALA A 113 -21.87 12.38 -12.63
C ALA A 113 -20.74 12.37 -11.57
N ARG A 114 -20.73 11.45 -10.60
CA ARG A 114 -19.64 11.40 -9.58
C ARG A 114 -19.20 9.99 -9.22
N ARG A 115 -18.72 9.23 -10.20
CA ARG A 115 -17.97 7.99 -9.94
C ARG A 115 -16.50 8.20 -9.50
N ASN A 116 -16.09 9.41 -9.14
CA ASN A 116 -14.69 9.72 -8.80
C ASN A 116 -14.47 10.51 -7.49
N GLU A 117 -15.35 10.44 -6.49
CA GLU A 117 -15.13 11.18 -5.23
C GLU A 117 -15.45 10.35 -3.97
N SER A 118 -14.73 9.23 -3.77
CA SER A 118 -14.40 8.76 -2.42
C SER A 118 -13.21 7.79 -2.40
N GLU A 119 -12.21 8.03 -3.25
CA GLU A 119 -10.90 7.38 -3.10
C GLU A 119 -9.99 8.38 -2.42
N ASN A 120 -9.44 7.95 -1.29
CA ASN A 120 -8.57 8.73 -0.43
C ASN A 120 -7.49 9.43 -1.28
N PRO A 121 -7.39 10.78 -1.28
CA PRO A 121 -6.45 11.50 -2.15
C PRO A 121 -5.00 11.02 -1.98
N ASP A 122 -4.64 10.63 -0.75
CA ASP A 122 -3.33 10.04 -0.43
C ASP A 122 -3.08 8.71 -1.14
N ILE A 123 -4.10 7.86 -1.31
CA ILE A 123 -3.93 6.54 -1.95
C ILE A 123 -3.73 6.71 -3.45
N LYS A 124 -4.48 7.61 -4.10
CA LYS A 124 -4.30 7.91 -5.53
C LYS A 124 -2.96 8.56 -5.79
N GLU A 125 -2.52 9.48 -4.94
CA GLU A 125 -1.21 10.11 -5.09
C GLU A 125 -0.08 9.09 -4.94
N VAL A 126 -0.17 8.20 -3.96
CA VAL A 126 0.79 7.11 -3.76
C VAL A 126 0.74 6.10 -4.92
N GLU A 127 -0.43 5.70 -5.40
CA GLU A 127 -0.56 4.80 -6.55
C GLU A 127 0.00 5.43 -7.84
N LEU A 128 -0.20 6.73 -8.02
CA LEU A 128 0.31 7.49 -9.16
C LEU A 128 1.83 7.65 -9.05
N GLN A 129 2.39 7.89 -7.86
CA GLN A 129 3.83 7.85 -7.61
C GLN A 129 4.42 6.46 -7.86
N ILE A 130 3.75 5.38 -7.43
CA ILE A 130 4.18 4.00 -7.69
C ILE A 130 4.18 3.70 -9.20
N LEU A 131 3.15 4.15 -9.92
CA LEU A 131 3.06 3.99 -11.38
C LEU A 131 4.14 4.80 -12.11
N LEU A 132 4.45 6.02 -11.66
CA LEU A 132 5.54 6.83 -12.19
C LEU A 132 6.90 6.16 -11.95
N VAL A 133 7.17 5.68 -10.74
CA VAL A 133 8.40 4.94 -10.42
C VAL A 133 8.51 3.65 -11.25
N LYS A 134 7.41 2.93 -11.46
CA LYS A 134 7.39 1.76 -12.35
C LYS A 134 7.69 2.15 -13.78
N LEU A 135 7.08 3.22 -14.30
CA LEU A 135 7.32 3.72 -15.65
C LEU A 135 8.77 4.13 -15.83
N GLU A 136 9.33 4.90 -14.90
CA GLU A 136 10.76 5.27 -14.91
C GLU A 136 11.66 4.04 -14.83
N SER A 137 11.32 3.05 -13.99
CA SER A 137 12.10 1.80 -13.91
C SER A 137 12.08 1.01 -15.22
N GLU A 138 10.94 0.97 -15.92
CA GLU A 138 10.83 0.32 -17.23
C GLU A 138 11.54 1.14 -18.32
N GLN A 139 11.50 2.46 -18.26
CA GLN A 139 12.29 3.34 -19.13
C GLN A 139 13.80 3.14 -18.91
N LEU A 140 14.25 3.02 -17.67
CA LEU A 140 15.64 2.71 -17.32
C LEU A 140 16.04 1.33 -17.82
N LYS A 141 15.22 0.29 -17.63
CA LYS A 141 15.47 -1.05 -18.20
C LYS A 141 15.55 -1.01 -19.72
N LEU A 142 14.72 -0.20 -20.37
CA LEU A 142 14.69 -0.07 -21.83
C LEU A 142 15.92 0.72 -22.33
N ALA A 143 16.39 1.71 -21.57
CA ALA A 143 17.63 2.45 -21.83
C ALA A 143 18.88 1.58 -21.57
N GLU A 144 18.88 0.74 -20.53
CA GLU A 144 19.88 -0.31 -20.28
C GLU A 144 19.92 -1.30 -21.44
N TYR A 145 18.76 -1.76 -21.94
CA TYR A 145 18.65 -2.65 -23.09
C TYR A 145 19.17 -2.00 -24.38
N LYS A 146 18.95 -0.68 -24.53
CA LYS A 146 19.49 0.14 -25.63
C LYS A 146 20.95 0.55 -25.45
N LYS A 147 21.63 0.12 -24.37
CA LYS A 147 23.02 0.46 -24.03
C LYS A 147 23.28 1.97 -23.84
N GLU A 148 22.25 2.75 -23.55
CA GLU A 148 22.36 4.20 -23.30
C GLU A 148 22.76 4.50 -21.84
N ILE A 149 22.46 3.59 -20.92
CA ILE A 149 22.79 3.70 -19.49
C ILE A 149 23.39 2.37 -19.03
N MET A 150 24.52 2.42 -18.32
CA MET A 150 25.15 1.25 -17.70
C MET A 150 24.74 1.12 -16.23
N PRO A 151 24.49 -0.11 -15.72
CA PRO A 151 24.22 -0.33 -14.31
C PRO A 151 25.37 0.16 -13.44
N ILE A 152 25.06 0.79 -12.29
CA ILE A 152 26.07 1.36 -11.37
C ILE A 152 27.12 0.32 -10.95
N LYS A 153 26.72 -0.95 -10.76
CA LYS A 153 27.65 -2.04 -10.42
C LYS A 153 28.71 -2.27 -11.51
N VAL A 154 28.33 -2.16 -12.78
CA VAL A 154 29.24 -2.30 -13.92
C VAL A 154 30.20 -1.12 -13.96
N VAL A 155 29.68 0.10 -13.78
CA VAL A 155 30.52 1.31 -13.68
C VAL A 155 31.54 1.20 -12.54
N HIS A 156 31.12 0.69 -11.38
CA HIS A 156 32.00 0.48 -10.24
C HIS A 156 33.12 -0.52 -10.55
N GLN A 157 32.79 -1.67 -11.12
CA GLN A 157 33.78 -2.68 -11.53
C GLN A 157 34.76 -2.14 -12.59
N MET A 158 34.28 -1.33 -13.53
CA MET A 158 35.14 -0.66 -14.51
C MET A 158 36.12 0.32 -13.84
N ILE A 159 35.64 1.09 -12.86
CA ILE A 159 36.48 2.02 -12.09
C ILE A 159 37.53 1.26 -11.27
N GLU A 160 37.14 0.19 -10.57
CA GLU A 160 38.07 -0.65 -9.79
C GLU A 160 39.16 -1.26 -10.66
N SER A 161 38.80 -1.82 -11.82
CA SER A 161 39.75 -2.38 -12.79
C SER A 161 40.72 -1.31 -13.32
N LEU A 162 40.21 -0.11 -13.60
CA LEU A 162 41.03 1.02 -14.04
C LEU A 162 41.99 1.50 -12.95
N MET A 163 41.53 1.56 -11.70
CA MET A 163 42.37 1.93 -10.55
C MET A 163 43.49 0.91 -10.35
N HIS A 164 43.17 -0.40 -10.36
CA HIS A 164 44.19 -1.45 -10.26
C HIS A 164 45.22 -1.38 -11.38
N LYS A 165 44.77 -1.13 -12.63
CA LYS A 165 45.69 -1.03 -13.76
C LYS A 165 46.56 0.22 -13.67
N PHE A 166 46.00 1.32 -13.18
CA PHE A 166 46.76 2.55 -12.90
C PHE A 166 47.83 2.31 -11.84
N ASP A 167 47.48 1.68 -10.72
CA ASP A 167 48.41 1.38 -9.63
C ASP A 167 49.58 0.51 -10.11
N GLU A 168 49.30 -0.57 -10.84
CA GLU A 168 50.32 -1.46 -11.42
C GLU A 168 51.29 -0.71 -12.35
N MET A 169 50.76 0.22 -13.17
CA MET A 169 51.57 0.98 -14.10
C MET A 169 52.37 2.09 -13.40
N VAL A 170 51.83 2.70 -12.34
CA VAL A 170 52.52 3.72 -11.54
C VAL A 170 53.64 3.11 -10.69
N GLU A 171 53.43 1.92 -10.11
CA GLU A 171 54.49 1.22 -9.36
C GLU A 171 55.71 0.90 -10.23
N SER A 172 55.49 0.57 -11.50
CA SER A 172 56.56 0.21 -12.45
C SER A 172 57.14 1.40 -13.24
N LEU A 173 56.51 2.57 -13.22
CA LEU A 173 56.94 3.74 -13.99
C LEU A 173 58.29 4.31 -13.51
N PRO A 174 58.55 4.50 -12.20
CA PRO A 174 59.84 4.99 -11.72
C PRO A 174 61.03 4.11 -12.15
N ALA A 175 60.89 2.79 -12.05
CA ALA A 175 61.94 1.86 -12.46
C ALA A 175 62.23 1.94 -13.96
N ARG A 176 61.19 2.04 -14.80
CA ARG A 176 61.33 2.21 -16.25
C ARG A 176 61.96 3.54 -16.63
N LEU A 177 61.57 4.63 -15.97
CA LEU A 177 62.17 5.94 -16.18
C LEU A 177 63.65 5.94 -15.80
N VAL A 178 64.00 5.37 -14.65
CA VAL A 178 65.39 5.22 -14.21
C VAL A 178 66.22 4.43 -15.23
N TYR A 179 65.71 3.29 -15.71
CA TYR A 179 66.37 2.49 -16.74
C TYR A 179 66.60 3.28 -18.04
N GLN A 180 65.63 4.08 -18.49
CA GLN A 180 65.74 4.85 -19.72
C GLN A 180 66.74 6.00 -19.62
N ILE A 181 66.90 6.60 -18.45
CA ILE A 181 67.79 7.76 -18.25
C ILE A 181 69.21 7.40 -17.83
N GLN A 182 69.43 6.17 -17.33
CA GLN A 182 70.74 5.68 -16.84
C GLN A 182 71.84 5.71 -17.90
N HIS A 183 71.48 5.63 -19.18
CA HIS A 183 72.42 5.56 -20.30
C HIS A 183 72.38 6.79 -21.22
N CYS A 184 71.67 7.85 -20.84
CA CYS A 184 71.63 9.10 -21.62
C CYS A 184 72.93 9.90 -21.45
N GLN A 185 73.49 10.37 -22.56
CA GLN A 185 74.74 11.14 -22.56
C GLN A 185 74.52 12.66 -22.53
N SER A 186 73.28 13.11 -22.77
CA SER A 186 72.91 14.53 -22.72
C SER A 186 71.54 14.75 -22.04
N ASP A 187 71.33 15.97 -21.54
CA ASP A 187 70.05 16.35 -20.95
C ASP A 187 68.91 16.41 -21.97
N GLU A 188 69.19 16.74 -23.24
CA GLU A 188 68.19 16.67 -24.31
C GLU A 188 67.75 15.23 -24.58
N GLU A 189 68.69 14.28 -24.62
CA GLU A 189 68.37 12.86 -24.77
C GLU A 189 67.54 12.35 -23.59
N ARG A 190 67.90 12.77 -22.36
CA ARG A 190 67.17 12.43 -21.15
C ARG A 190 65.73 12.95 -21.19
N ARG A 191 65.53 14.22 -21.56
CA ARG A 191 64.19 14.83 -21.69
C ARG A 191 63.35 14.12 -22.76
N ARG A 192 63.96 13.79 -23.90
CA ARG A 192 63.29 13.05 -24.99
C ARG A 192 62.82 11.67 -24.53
N ARG A 193 63.68 10.89 -23.88
CA ARG A 193 63.32 9.53 -23.41
C ARG A 193 62.27 9.54 -22.29
N ILE A 194 62.34 10.52 -21.37
CA ILE A 194 61.29 10.71 -20.36
C ILE A 194 59.95 10.98 -21.05
N LYS A 195 59.93 11.88 -22.04
CA LYS A 195 58.72 12.20 -22.79
C LYS A 195 58.15 10.98 -23.53
N GLU A 196 59.01 10.22 -24.21
CA GLU A 196 58.60 9.00 -24.92
C GLU A 196 58.00 7.94 -23.98
N GLU A 197 58.56 7.73 -22.78
CA GLU A 197 57.98 6.80 -21.80
C GLU A 197 56.67 7.30 -21.19
N LEU A 198 56.55 8.60 -20.92
CA LEU A 198 55.28 9.18 -20.47
C LEU A 198 54.20 9.08 -21.56
N GLU A 199 54.55 9.28 -22.82
CA GLU A 199 53.63 9.08 -23.95
C GLU A 199 53.21 7.61 -24.08
N LYS A 200 54.12 6.65 -23.94
CA LYS A 200 53.77 5.21 -23.90
C LYS A 200 52.83 4.89 -22.74
N PHE A 201 53.07 5.45 -21.56
CA PHE A 201 52.21 5.29 -20.39
C PHE A 201 50.78 5.81 -20.67
N VAL A 202 50.66 7.03 -21.18
CA VAL A 202 49.36 7.63 -21.53
C VAL A 202 48.65 6.84 -22.64
N ASN A 203 49.37 6.40 -23.66
CA ASN A 203 48.81 5.60 -24.76
C ASN A 203 48.34 4.22 -24.27
N SER A 204 49.06 3.60 -23.34
CA SER A 204 48.66 2.33 -22.72
C SER A 204 47.37 2.47 -21.90
N LEU A 205 47.25 3.54 -21.10
CA LEU A 205 46.02 3.86 -20.37
C LEU A 205 44.84 4.13 -21.31
N THR A 206 45.08 4.92 -22.35
CA THR A 206 44.05 5.27 -23.35
C THR A 206 43.56 4.03 -24.09
N ARG A 207 44.47 3.12 -24.48
CA ARG A 207 44.11 1.85 -25.11
C ARG A 207 43.31 0.97 -24.17
N PHE A 208 43.72 0.83 -22.91
CA PHE A 208 42.98 0.07 -21.91
C PHE A 208 41.55 0.61 -21.70
N ILE A 209 41.38 1.94 -21.65
CA ILE A 209 40.05 2.57 -21.58
C ILE A 209 39.22 2.26 -22.82
N ALA A 210 39.80 2.30 -24.02
CA ALA A 210 39.10 1.97 -25.26
C ALA A 210 38.67 0.49 -25.29
N GLU A 211 39.56 -0.43 -24.96
CA GLU A 211 39.30 -1.88 -24.91
C GLU A 211 38.26 -2.24 -23.84
N SER A 212 38.28 -1.56 -22.68
CA SER A 212 37.28 -1.74 -21.62
C SER A 212 35.87 -1.31 -22.03
N LYS A 213 35.74 -0.39 -23.00
CA LYS A 213 34.45 0.02 -23.57
C LYS A 213 33.93 -0.98 -24.61
N GLU A 214 34.83 -1.60 -25.39
CA GLU A 214 34.45 -2.56 -26.45
C GLU A 214 34.16 -3.97 -25.90
N GLY A 215 34.87 -4.42 -24.85
CA GLY A 215 34.63 -5.70 -24.18
C GLY A 215 33.27 -5.83 -23.49
N SER A 216 32.58 -4.70 -23.22
CA SER A 216 31.20 -4.69 -22.73
C SER A 216 30.15 -4.93 -23.83
N HIS A 217 30.55 -5.15 -25.08
CA HIS A 217 29.65 -5.32 -26.23
C HIS A 217 29.70 -6.70 -26.90
N GLY A 218 30.61 -7.58 -26.50
CA GLY A 218 30.78 -8.90 -27.10
C GLY A 218 30.69 -10.02 -26.08
N ASP A 219 29.48 -10.31 -25.59
CA ASP A 219 29.12 -11.64 -25.09
C ASP A 219 27.60 -11.80 -25.18
N ARG A 220 27.14 -12.19 -26.37
CA ARG A 220 25.91 -12.96 -26.61
C ARG A 220 26.13 -13.88 -27.80
#